data_AF-A0A944KCF9-F1
#
_entry.id   AF-A0A944KCF9-F1
#
_cell.length_a   1.000
_cell.length_b   1.000
_cell.length_c   1.000
_cell.angle_alpha   90.00
_cell.angle_beta   90.00
_cell.angle_gamma   90.00
#
_symmetry.space_group_name_H-M   'P 1'
#
loop_
_entity.id
_entity.type
_entity.pdbx_description
1 polymer ?
#
loop_
_entity_poly.entity_id
_entity_poly.type
_entity_poly.pdbx_seq_one_letter_code
_entity_poly.pdbx_strand_id
1 'polypeptide(L)'
;MRWREPKNLPPGLIRLRTPHEPEARTGSKRDLGWSGYKVHLSETCEPDAPHLITHVHTTPAPVNDVVVLENIHTAMAERGLLPDEHLVDAGYVDAEQIHHAQRDHNMELVGPVKKISNQKQVSGNFFDRRAALCPARALT
;
A
#
# COMPACT_ATOMS: atom_id res chain seq x y z
N MET A 1 18.63 -20.90 31.46
CA MET A 1 18.18 -19.93 30.44
C MET A 1 19.06 -20.10 29.20
N ARG A 2 18.50 -20.33 28.00
CA ARG A 2 19.27 -20.42 26.74
C ARG A 2 18.71 -19.39 25.75
N TRP A 3 19.56 -18.47 25.30
CA TRP A 3 19.19 -17.47 24.29
C TRP A 3 19.08 -18.10 22.90
N ARG A 4 18.19 -17.56 22.06
CA ARG A 4 18.05 -18.01 20.66
C ARG A 4 19.05 -17.26 19.79
N GLU A 5 19.75 -18.00 18.93
CA GLU A 5 20.57 -17.45 17.85
C GLU A 5 19.72 -16.69 16.81
N PRO A 6 20.29 -15.73 16.06
CA PRO A 6 19.58 -14.95 15.04
C PRO A 6 18.70 -15.76 14.08
N LYS A 7 19.21 -16.89 13.60
CA LYS A 7 18.51 -17.79 12.65
C LYS A 7 17.38 -18.60 13.29
N ASN A 8 17.33 -18.65 14.63
CA ASN A 8 16.34 -19.40 15.40
C ASN A 8 15.25 -18.50 15.99
N LEU A 9 15.18 -17.24 15.54
CA LEU A 9 14.17 -16.28 15.97
C LEU A 9 12.88 -16.48 15.16
N PRO A 10 11.70 -16.19 15.75
CA PRO A 10 10.44 -16.27 15.02
C PRO A 10 10.45 -15.31 13.81
N PRO A 11 9.66 -15.61 12.77
CA PRO A 11 9.42 -14.68 11.67
C PRO A 11 9.03 -13.30 12.16
N GLY A 12 9.45 -12.26 11.44
CA GLY A 12 9.23 -10.86 11.82
C GLY A 12 7.77 -10.49 12.08
N LEU A 13 6.82 -11.20 11.44
CA LEU A 13 5.38 -10.99 11.59
C LEU A 13 4.81 -11.45 12.93
N ILE A 14 5.44 -12.42 13.60
CA ILE A 14 5.00 -12.95 14.90
C ILE A 14 5.99 -12.69 16.03
N ARG A 15 7.12 -12.06 15.70
CA ARG A 15 8.18 -11.79 16.66
C ARG A 15 7.86 -10.54 17.49
N LEU A 16 7.68 -10.73 18.79
CA LEU A 16 7.62 -9.65 19.76
C LEU A 16 8.94 -8.87 19.77
N ARG A 17 8.85 -7.53 19.72
CA ARG A 17 10.01 -6.63 19.75
C ARG A 17 10.19 -5.91 21.07
N THR A 18 9.10 -5.54 21.70
CA THR A 18 9.08 -4.88 23.00
C THR A 18 7.91 -5.43 23.80
N PRO A 19 8.07 -5.64 25.11
CA PRO A 19 6.97 -6.05 25.98
C PRO A 19 5.89 -4.97 26.15
N HIS A 20 6.24 -3.70 25.89
CA HIS A 20 5.31 -2.57 26.05
C HIS A 20 4.39 -2.38 24.84
N GLU A 21 4.84 -2.77 23.64
CA GLU A 21 4.07 -2.69 22.40
C GLU A 21 4.06 -4.08 21.74
N PRO A 22 3.20 -5.00 22.21
CA PRO A 22 3.20 -6.40 21.77
C PRO A 22 2.76 -6.57 20.31
N GLU A 23 2.10 -5.57 19.73
CA GLU A 23 1.68 -5.56 18.34
C GLU A 23 2.74 -4.98 17.39
N ALA A 24 3.75 -4.27 17.90
CA ALA A 24 4.81 -3.71 17.09
C ALA A 24 5.64 -4.82 16.41
N ARG A 25 5.85 -4.68 15.11
CA ARG A 25 6.60 -5.63 14.28
C ARG A 25 7.72 -4.91 13.53
N THR A 26 8.71 -5.65 13.05
CA THR A 26 9.82 -5.03 12.32
C THR A 26 9.50 -4.87 10.85
N GLY A 27 9.54 -3.63 10.40
CA GLY A 27 9.57 -3.29 8.99
C GLY A 27 10.97 -2.95 8.53
N SER A 28 11.17 -3.06 7.22
CA SER A 28 12.33 -2.49 6.55
C SER A 28 11.91 -1.94 5.20
N LYS A 29 12.50 -0.81 4.80
CA LYS A 29 12.28 -0.17 3.50
C LYS A 29 13.59 0.49 3.09
N ARG A 30 14.19 -0.02 2.00
CA ARG A 30 15.56 0.36 1.58
C ARG A 30 16.52 0.13 2.76
N ASP A 31 17.33 1.12 3.12
CA ASP A 31 18.31 1.04 4.21
C ASP A 31 17.73 1.35 5.59
N LEU A 32 16.42 1.61 5.69
CA LEU A 32 15.74 1.93 6.94
C LEU A 32 15.06 0.70 7.51
N GLY A 33 15.38 0.37 8.76
CA GLY A 33 14.67 -0.62 9.57
C GLY A 33 13.99 0.05 10.76
N TRP A 34 12.78 -0.36 11.09
CA TRP A 34 12.05 0.14 12.27
C TRP A 34 11.25 -0.97 12.94
N SER A 35 10.85 -0.75 14.19
CA SER A 35 9.86 -1.58 14.88
C SER A 35 8.63 -0.75 15.16
N GLY A 36 7.47 -1.19 14.68
CA GLY A 36 6.21 -0.45 14.78
C GLY A 36 5.25 -0.84 13.67
N TYR A 37 4.68 0.18 13.03
CA TYR A 37 3.59 0.08 12.07
C TYR A 37 3.95 0.79 10.76
N LYS A 38 3.14 0.58 9.73
CA LYS A 38 3.06 1.42 8.54
C LYS A 38 1.73 2.16 8.56
N VAL A 39 1.74 3.38 8.06
CA VAL A 39 0.54 4.16 7.81
C VAL A 39 0.39 4.32 6.31
N HIS A 40 -0.82 4.06 5.82
CA HIS A 40 -1.26 4.23 4.45
C HIS A 40 -2.27 5.38 4.45
N LEU A 41 -2.03 6.38 3.61
CA LEU A 41 -2.85 7.59 3.54
C LEU A 41 -3.51 7.67 2.17
N SER A 42 -4.78 8.04 2.15
CA SER A 42 -5.47 8.49 0.94
C SER A 42 -5.86 9.95 1.12
N GLU A 43 -5.63 10.75 0.08
CA GLU A 43 -5.91 12.18 0.07
C GLU A 43 -6.62 12.60 -1.21
N THR A 44 -7.33 13.72 -1.15
CA THR A 44 -7.84 14.42 -2.34
C THR A 44 -6.68 15.04 -3.12
N CYS A 45 -6.84 15.15 -4.43
CA CYS A 45 -5.78 15.57 -5.34
C CYS A 45 -6.30 16.45 -6.50
N GLU A 46 -7.48 17.06 -6.34
CA GLU A 46 -8.06 17.94 -7.35
C GLU A 46 -7.26 19.27 -7.41
N PRO A 47 -6.85 19.73 -8.61
CA PRO A 47 -5.99 20.92 -8.75
C PRO A 47 -6.54 22.20 -8.12
N ASP A 48 -7.88 22.33 -8.07
CA ASP A 48 -8.60 23.50 -7.61
C ASP A 48 -9.18 23.33 -6.19
N ALA A 49 -8.80 22.27 -5.47
CA ALA A 49 -9.26 21.97 -4.12
C ALA A 49 -8.08 21.78 -3.14
N PRO A 50 -8.30 21.93 -1.82
CA PRO A 50 -7.28 21.57 -0.86
C PRO A 50 -7.01 20.06 -0.86
N HIS A 51 -5.76 19.68 -0.58
CA HIS A 51 -5.37 18.30 -0.32
C HIS A 51 -5.82 17.93 1.11
N LEU A 52 -6.84 17.08 1.19
CA LEU A 52 -7.45 16.61 2.42
C LEU A 52 -7.24 15.11 2.54
N ILE A 53 -6.67 14.66 3.66
CA ILE A 53 -6.58 13.24 3.99
C ILE A 53 -7.99 12.70 4.24
N THR A 54 -8.46 11.82 3.35
CA THR A 54 -9.80 11.21 3.41
C THR A 54 -9.78 9.91 4.20
N HIS A 55 -8.64 9.19 4.22
CA HIS A 55 -8.50 7.94 4.94
C HIS A 55 -7.09 7.70 5.47
N VAL A 56 -7.02 7.05 6.63
CA VAL A 56 -5.79 6.62 7.30
C VAL A 56 -5.94 5.16 7.68
N HIS A 57 -5.09 4.29 7.13
CA HIS A 57 -5.06 2.88 7.46
C HIS A 57 -3.71 2.51 8.08
N THR A 58 -3.72 1.83 9.22
CA THR A 58 -2.50 1.45 9.94
C THR A 58 -2.34 -0.06 9.95
N THR A 59 -1.16 -0.55 9.58
CA THR A 59 -0.84 -1.99 9.55
C THR A 59 0.44 -2.29 10.32
N PRO A 60 0.63 -3.52 10.83
CA PRO A 60 1.93 -3.96 11.29
C PRO A 60 3.00 -3.76 10.19
N ALA A 61 4.19 -3.29 10.57
CA ALA A 61 5.19 -2.87 9.60
C ALA A 61 5.60 -3.90 8.51
N PRO A 62 5.57 -5.23 8.74
CA PRO A 62 5.88 -6.22 7.70
C PRO A 62 4.80 -6.43 6.64
N VAL A 63 3.58 -5.91 6.83
CA VAL A 63 2.48 -6.09 5.87
C VAL A 63 2.88 -5.49 4.52
N ASN A 64 2.62 -6.23 3.43
CA ASN A 64 2.91 -5.80 2.07
C ASN A 64 1.86 -4.78 1.63
N ASP A 65 2.27 -3.71 0.96
CA ASP A 65 1.38 -2.61 0.58
C ASP A 65 0.27 -3.09 -0.39
N VAL A 66 0.51 -4.12 -1.22
CA VAL A 66 -0.46 -4.62 -2.22
C VAL A 66 -1.72 -5.21 -1.60
N VAL A 67 -1.64 -5.82 -0.40
CA VAL A 67 -2.79 -6.48 0.24
C VAL A 67 -3.63 -5.52 1.09
N VAL A 68 -3.26 -4.23 1.10
CA VAL A 68 -3.90 -3.22 1.95
C VAL A 68 -5.02 -2.49 1.20
N LEU A 69 -4.97 -2.43 -0.13
CA LEU A 69 -5.91 -1.64 -0.93
C LEU A 69 -7.37 -2.04 -0.72
N GLU A 70 -7.68 -3.33 -0.73
CA GLU A 70 -9.05 -3.84 -0.54
C GLU A 70 -9.66 -3.33 0.79
N ASN A 71 -8.87 -3.36 1.87
CA ASN A 71 -9.31 -2.84 3.17
C ASN A 71 -9.54 -1.33 3.14
N ILE A 72 -8.67 -0.58 2.44
CA ILE A 72 -8.81 0.88 2.27
C ILE A 72 -10.08 1.19 1.47
N HIS A 73 -10.30 0.51 0.34
CA HIS A 73 -11.46 0.74 -0.51
C HIS A 73 -12.77 0.37 0.20
N THR A 74 -12.79 -0.75 0.91
CA THR A 74 -13.95 -1.14 1.74
C THR A 74 -14.25 -0.08 2.81
N ALA A 75 -13.24 0.38 3.56
CA ALA A 75 -13.45 1.38 4.61
C ALA A 75 -13.86 2.76 4.05
N MET A 76 -13.40 3.14 2.85
CA MET A 76 -13.86 4.34 2.17
C MET A 76 -15.29 4.18 1.66
N ALA A 77 -15.67 3.00 1.15
CA ALA A 77 -17.03 2.70 0.70
C ALA A 77 -18.05 2.80 1.83
N GLU A 78 -17.73 2.22 2.99
CA GLU A 78 -18.56 2.31 4.21
C GLU A 78 -18.82 3.75 4.66
N ARG A 79 -17.89 4.66 4.37
CA ARG A 79 -17.98 6.08 4.71
C ARG A 79 -18.53 6.96 3.58
N GLY A 80 -18.82 6.39 2.40
CA GLY A 80 -19.24 7.15 1.22
C GLY A 80 -18.15 8.08 0.67
N LEU A 81 -16.88 7.68 0.78
CA LEU A 81 -15.70 8.45 0.38
C LEU A 81 -14.87 7.74 -0.71
N LEU A 82 -15.48 6.83 -1.48
CA LEU A 82 -14.83 6.25 -2.64
C LEU A 82 -14.59 7.34 -3.69
N PRO A 83 -13.36 7.46 -4.22
CA PRO A 83 -13.11 8.31 -5.38
C PRO A 83 -13.54 7.60 -6.68
N ASP A 84 -13.75 8.37 -7.74
CA ASP A 84 -13.92 7.81 -9.08
C ASP A 84 -12.59 7.25 -9.64
N GLU A 85 -11.48 7.94 -9.34
CA GLU A 85 -10.11 7.56 -9.72
C GLU A 85 -9.22 7.55 -8.47
N HIS A 86 -8.48 6.46 -8.24
CA HIS A 86 -7.52 6.34 -7.14
C HIS A 86 -6.11 6.19 -7.68
N LEU A 87 -5.32 7.26 -7.52
CA LEU A 87 -3.91 7.31 -7.87
C LEU A 87 -3.06 6.58 -6.81
N VAL A 88 -2.28 5.58 -7.21
CA VAL A 88 -1.47 4.77 -6.29
C VAL A 88 -0.05 4.53 -6.77
N ASP A 89 0.86 4.34 -5.81
CA ASP A 89 2.25 3.96 -6.09
C ASP A 89 2.38 2.52 -6.59
N ALA A 90 3.53 2.21 -7.23
CA ALA A 90 3.90 0.86 -7.69
C ALA A 90 3.91 -0.22 -6.58
N GLY A 91 3.85 0.19 -5.31
CA GLY A 91 3.73 -0.70 -4.15
C GLY A 91 2.35 -1.35 -4.03
N TYR A 92 1.31 -0.67 -4.50
CA TYR A 92 -0.09 -1.01 -4.26
C TYR A 92 -0.78 -1.64 -5.46
N VAL A 93 -0.29 -1.43 -6.69
CA VAL A 93 -1.00 -1.84 -7.91
C VAL A 93 -0.43 -3.09 -8.57
N ASP A 94 -1.32 -4.01 -8.92
CA ASP A 94 -1.13 -5.11 -9.86
C ASP A 94 -2.42 -5.38 -10.65
N ALA A 95 -2.41 -6.38 -11.54
CA ALA A 95 -3.55 -6.71 -12.38
C ALA A 95 -4.78 -7.15 -11.57
N GLU A 96 -4.58 -7.80 -10.42
CA GLU A 96 -5.66 -8.27 -9.56
C GLU A 96 -6.32 -7.09 -8.84
N GLN A 97 -5.52 -6.17 -8.30
CA GLN A 97 -6.03 -4.97 -7.64
C GLN A 97 -6.80 -4.05 -8.59
N ILE A 98 -6.37 -3.91 -9.85
CA ILE A 98 -7.12 -3.15 -10.87
C ILE A 98 -8.47 -3.80 -11.13
N HIS A 99 -8.52 -5.13 -11.23
CA HIS A 99 -9.76 -5.85 -11.46
C HIS A 99 -10.75 -5.70 -10.30
N HIS A 100 -10.29 -5.89 -9.06
CA HIS A 100 -11.13 -5.76 -7.86
C HIS A 100 -11.67 -4.35 -7.67
N ALA A 101 -10.83 -3.32 -7.87
CA ALA A 101 -11.27 -1.92 -7.78
C ALA A 101 -12.43 -1.61 -8.74
N GLN A 102 -12.34 -2.08 -9.99
CA GLN A 102 -13.41 -1.88 -10.97
C GLN A 102 -14.66 -2.71 -10.65
N ARG A 103 -14.46 -3.99 -10.29
CA ARG A 103 -15.54 -4.95 -10.09
C ARG A 103 -16.39 -4.63 -8.85
N ASP A 104 -15.73 -4.35 -7.73
CA ASP A 104 -16.38 -4.29 -6.42
C ASP A 104 -16.69 -2.85 -5.99
N HIS A 105 -15.97 -1.87 -6.56
CA HIS A 105 -16.10 -0.45 -6.19
C HIS A 105 -16.39 0.49 -7.37
N ASN A 106 -16.43 0.00 -8.61
CA ASN A 106 -16.62 0.81 -9.82
C ASN A 106 -15.67 2.02 -9.91
N MET A 107 -14.41 1.80 -9.51
CA MET A 107 -13.37 2.83 -9.39
C MET A 107 -12.19 2.52 -10.31
N GLU A 108 -11.65 3.55 -10.96
CA GLU A 108 -10.43 3.41 -11.77
C GLU A 108 -9.19 3.45 -10.86
N LEU A 109 -8.45 2.34 -10.79
CA LEU A 109 -7.19 2.27 -10.06
C LEU A 109 -6.03 2.58 -11.01
N VAL A 110 -5.34 3.71 -10.79
CA VAL A 110 -4.29 4.20 -11.69
C VAL A 110 -2.96 4.20 -10.97
N GLY A 111 -1.96 3.54 -11.57
CA GLY A 111 -0.62 3.49 -11.00
C GLY A 111 0.38 2.75 -11.88
N PRO A 112 1.69 2.96 -11.66
CA PRO A 112 2.72 2.28 -12.42
C PRO A 112 2.80 0.79 -12.05
N VAL A 113 2.26 -0.08 -12.91
CA VAL A 113 2.34 -1.53 -12.73
C VAL A 113 3.79 -2.03 -12.83
N LYS A 114 4.25 -2.72 -11.77
CA LYS A 114 5.60 -3.30 -11.72
C LYS A 114 5.83 -4.28 -12.87
N LYS A 115 7.01 -4.20 -13.49
CA LYS A 115 7.47 -5.20 -14.46
C LYS A 115 7.72 -6.51 -13.72
N ILE A 116 7.16 -7.60 -14.22
CA ILE A 116 7.47 -8.95 -13.74
C ILE A 116 8.93 -9.23 -14.11
N SER A 117 9.77 -9.60 -13.14
CA SER A 117 11.22 -9.85 -13.36
C SER A 117 11.53 -11.18 -14.05
N ASN A 118 10.54 -12.05 -14.22
CA ASN A 118 10.69 -13.31 -14.94
C ASN A 118 10.44 -13.08 -16.43
N GLN A 119 11.52 -12.83 -17.16
CA GLN A 119 11.59 -12.44 -18.57
C GLN A 119 11.03 -13.45 -19.61
N LYS A 120 10.19 -14.42 -19.24
CA LYS A 120 9.73 -15.49 -20.16
C LYS A 120 8.25 -15.54 -20.47
N GLN A 121 7.43 -14.62 -19.97
CA GLN A 121 6.02 -14.63 -20.35
C GLN A 121 5.51 -13.25 -20.72
N VAL A 122 5.02 -13.23 -21.96
CA VAL A 122 4.04 -12.30 -22.55
C VAL A 122 4.62 -11.12 -23.33
N SER A 123 4.70 -11.34 -24.65
CA SER A 123 4.67 -10.29 -25.67
C SER A 123 3.24 -9.83 -25.90
N GLY A 124 2.91 -8.62 -25.43
CA GLY A 124 1.71 -7.87 -25.76
C GLY A 124 1.46 -6.71 -24.79
N ASN A 125 0.68 -5.71 -25.21
CA ASN A 125 0.34 -4.55 -24.39
C ASN A 125 -0.85 -4.93 -23.47
N PHE A 126 -0.57 -5.54 -22.32
CA PHE A 126 -1.64 -6.04 -21.44
C PHE A 126 -2.11 -5.05 -20.38
N PHE A 127 -1.29 -4.06 -20.01
CA PHE A 127 -1.68 -2.98 -19.08
C PHE A 127 -0.98 -1.68 -19.45
N ASP A 128 -1.76 -0.61 -19.65
CA ASP A 128 -1.23 0.73 -19.91
C ASP A 128 -0.54 1.26 -18.65
N ARG A 129 0.67 1.79 -18.82
CA ARG A 129 1.46 2.36 -17.73
C ARG A 129 1.14 3.85 -17.67
N ARG A 130 0.00 4.19 -17.08
CA ARG A 130 -0.25 5.58 -16.72
C ARG A 130 0.56 5.91 -15.47
N ALA A 131 1.36 6.96 -15.57
CA ALA A 131 1.99 7.54 -14.40
C ALA A 131 0.91 8.21 -13.58
N ALA A 132 0.62 7.66 -12.40
CA ALA A 132 -0.22 8.31 -11.40
C ALA A 132 0.64 9.32 -10.66
N LEU A 133 0.67 10.56 -11.14
CA LEU A 133 1.22 11.68 -10.39
C LEU A 133 0.07 12.54 -9.97
N CYS A 134 -0.08 12.71 -8.65
CA CYS A 134 -0.99 13.70 -8.12
C CYS A 134 -0.59 15.08 -8.69
N PRO A 135 -1.46 15.79 -9.47
CA PRO A 135 -1.13 17.10 -10.03
C PRO A 135 -0.73 18.07 -8.93
N ALA A 136 0.57 18.33 -8.83
CA ALA A 136 1.12 19.21 -7.81
C ALA A 136 0.67 20.66 -8.07
N ARG A 137 -0.20 21.18 -7.21
CA ARG A 137 -0.08 22.58 -6.80
C ARG A 137 0.84 22.57 -5.58
N ALA A 138 2.09 22.97 -5.80
CA ALA A 138 3.09 23.08 -4.75
C ALA A 138 2.47 23.82 -3.55
N LEU A 139 2.53 23.21 -2.37
CA LEU A 139 2.32 23.90 -1.11
C LEU A 139 3.30 25.09 -1.08
N THR A 140 2.84 26.28 -1.45
CA THR A 140 3.50 27.56 -1.17
C THR A 140 3.15 28.02 0.22
#